data_AF-D4J8K8-F1
#
_entry.id   AF-D4J8K8-F1
#
_cell.length_a   1.000
_cell.length_b   1.000
_cell.length_c   1.000
_cell.angle_alpha   90.00
_cell.angle_beta   90.00
_cell.angle_gamma   90.00
#
_symmetry.space_group_name_H-M   'P 1'
#
loop_
_entity.id
_entity.type
_entity.pdbx_description
1 polymer ?
#
loop_
_entity_poly.entity_id
_entity_poly.type
_entity_poly.pdbx_seq_one_letter_code
_entity_poly.pdbx_strand_id
1 'polypeptide(L)' 'MEVKKLSEAEIKEICREAIPHIEALQKLLKDREMKNLGSLTFSADGYVTFSVYDTGWELAKSGEGEYRLKHEIGLEEK' A
#
# COMPACT_ATOMS: atom_id res chain seq x y z
N MET A 1 9.75 -13.34 22.67
CA MET A 1 10.47 -12.18 22.14
C MET A 1 9.80 -10.94 22.65
N GLU A 2 10.53 -10.05 23.35
CA GLU A 2 9.98 -8.73 23.70
C GLU A 2 9.86 -7.89 22.44
N VAL A 3 8.64 -7.48 22.11
CA VAL A 3 8.40 -6.50 21.05
C VAL A 3 8.97 -5.18 21.53
N LYS A 4 10.06 -4.71 20.92
CA LYS A 4 10.56 -3.35 21.17
C LYS A 4 9.45 -2.38 20.79
N LYS A 5 8.87 -1.72 21.79
CA LYS A 5 7.90 -0.65 21.56
C LYS A 5 8.64 0.54 20.99
N LEU A 6 8.21 1.01 19.83
CA LEU A 6 8.67 2.27 19.28
C LEU A 6 8.21 3.42 20.19
N SER A 7 9.10 4.36 20.45
CA SER A 7 8.75 5.64 21.05
C SER A 7 7.92 6.49 20.08
N GLU A 8 7.21 7.48 20.60
CA GLU A 8 6.47 8.44 19.77
C GLU A 8 7.38 9.18 18.78
N ALA A 9 8.63 9.46 19.15
CA ALA A 9 9.60 10.13 18.29
C ALA A 9 9.98 9.26 17.07
N GLU A 10 10.25 7.97 17.30
CA GLU A 10 10.55 7.01 16.23
C GLU A 10 9.36 6.83 15.29
N ILE A 11 8.13 6.77 15.82
CA ILE A 11 6.91 6.69 14.99
C ILE A 11 6.78 7.94 14.11
N LYS A 12 7.01 9.14 14.66
CA LYS A 12 6.94 10.39 13.89
C LYS A 12 7.99 10.46 12.79
N GLU A 13 9.19 9.96 13.02
CA GLU A 13 10.25 9.90 12.03
C GLU A 13 9.86 8.98 10.87
N ILE A 14 9.39 7.76 11.17
CA ILE A 14 8.87 6.81 10.17
C ILE A 14 7.74 7.44 9.35
N CYS A 15 6.80 8.13 10.01
CA CYS A 15 5.71 8.79 9.30
C CYS A 15 6.20 9.92 8.39
N ARG A 16 7.19 10.71 8.80
CA ARG A 16 7.77 11.78 7.97
C ARG A 16 8.40 11.23 6.69
N GLU A 17 9.11 10.12 6.78
CA GLU A 17 9.69 9.44 5.62
C GLU A 17 8.62 8.88 4.68
N ALA A 18 7.48 8.42 5.21
CA ALA A 18 6.40 7.88 4.38
C ALA A 18 5.64 8.95 3.58
N ILE A 19 5.51 10.18 4.10
CA ILE A 19 4.73 11.28 3.50
C ILE A 19 5.03 11.51 2.01
N PRO A 20 6.29 11.77 1.58
CA PRO A 20 6.56 12.09 0.17
C PRO A 20 6.16 10.96 -0.79
N HIS A 21 6.26 9.70 -0.36
CA HIS A 21 5.86 8.55 -1.16
C HIS A 21 4.33 8.45 -1.28
N ILE A 22 3.61 8.70 -0.18
CA ILE A 22 2.15 8.73 -0.17
C ILE A 22 1.64 9.88 -1.06
N GLU A 23 2.21 11.08 -0.94
CA GLU A 23 1.83 12.23 -1.75
C GLU A 23 2.06 12.00 -3.24
N ALA A 24 3.18 11.37 -3.62
CA ALA A 24 3.47 11.01 -5.01
C ALA A 24 2.42 10.04 -5.59
N LEU A 25 2.06 8.99 -4.84
CA LEU A 25 1.02 8.05 -5.25
C LEU A 25 -0.35 8.73 -5.35
N GLN A 26 -0.71 9.56 -4.36
CA GLN A 26 -1.97 10.30 -4.39
C GLN A 26 -2.06 11.23 -5.59
N LYS A 27 -0.99 11.94 -5.92
CA LYS A 27 -0.95 12.84 -7.08
C LYS A 27 -1.19 12.08 -8.38
N LEU A 28 -0.47 10.98 -8.60
CA LEU A 28 -0.62 10.14 -9.80
C LEU A 28 -2.06 9.63 -10.00
N LEU A 29 -2.74 9.30 -8.90
CA LEU A 29 -4.11 8.80 -8.94
C LEU A 29 -5.15 9.92 -9.10
N LYS A 30 -4.93 11.07 -8.45
CA LYS A 30 -5.78 12.26 -8.58
C LYS A 30 -5.71 12.88 -9.98
N ASP A 31 -4.54 12.88 -10.61
CA ASP A 31 -4.35 13.36 -11.98
C ASP A 31 -5.15 12.52 -13.00
N ARG A 32 -5.66 11.35 -12.60
CA ARG A 32 -6.57 10.48 -13.38
C ARG A 32 -8.03 10.56 -12.93
N GLU A 33 -8.38 11.57 -12.14
CA GLU A 33 -9.75 11.84 -11.65
C GLU A 33 -10.35 10.68 -10.81
N MET A 34 -9.51 9.85 -10.20
CA MET A 34 -9.96 8.76 -9.34
C MET A 34 -10.55 9.30 -8.02
N LYS A 35 -11.78 8.88 -7.70
CA LYS A 35 -12.46 9.27 -6.45
C LYS A 35 -11.93 8.51 -5.24
N ASN A 36 -11.61 7.23 -5.44
CA ASN A 36 -11.02 6.34 -4.46
C ASN A 36 -9.59 6.01 -4.92
N LEU A 37 -8.58 6.26 -4.07
CA LEU A 37 -7.18 6.18 -4.51
C LEU A 37 -6.61 4.76 -4.33
N GLY A 38 -6.62 4.25 -3.10
CA GLY A 38 -6.07 2.93 -2.81
C GLY A 38 -5.72 2.74 -1.34
N SER A 39 -5.11 1.60 -1.04
CA SER A 39 -4.54 1.26 0.27
C SER A 39 -3.15 0.66 0.11
N LEU A 40 -2.31 0.84 1.13
CA LEU A 40 -0.98 0.25 1.22
C LEU A 40 -0.88 -0.49 2.56
N THR A 41 -0.57 -1.79 2.52
CA THR A 41 -0.48 -2.66 3.69
C THR A 41 0.90 -3.28 3.77
N PHE A 42 1.44 -3.37 4.99
CA PHE A 42 2.69 -4.05 5.30
C PHE A 42 2.46 -5.00 6.47
N SER A 43 2.97 -6.21 6.35
CA SER A 43 2.88 -7.24 7.39
C SER A 43 4.27 -7.66 7.85
N ALA A 44 4.35 -8.12 9.10
CA ALA A 44 5.61 -8.54 9.72
C ALA A 44 6.25 -9.78 9.04
N ASP A 45 5.47 -10.54 8.29
CA ASP A 45 5.92 -11.69 7.50
C ASP A 45 6.51 -11.29 6.14
N GLY A 46 6.67 -9.99 5.86
CA GLY A 46 7.19 -9.46 4.61
C GLY A 46 6.13 -9.32 3.51
N TYR A 47 4.86 -9.59 3.80
CA TYR A 47 3.78 -9.31 2.87
C TYR A 47 3.58 -7.80 2.71
N VAL A 48 3.50 -7.34 1.45
CA VAL A 48 3.19 -5.95 1.09
C VAL A 48 2.14 -5.95 0.00
N THR A 49 1.10 -5.14 0.16
CA THR A 49 0.12 -4.89 -0.91
C THR A 49 -0.16 -3.43 -1.10
N PHE A 50 -0.28 -3.03 -2.36
CA PHE A 50 -0.82 -1.76 -2.78
C PHE A 50 -1.99 -1.99 -3.74
N SER A 51 -3.20 -1.74 -3.27
CA SER A 51 -4.42 -1.94 -4.05
C SER A 51 -4.87 -0.61 -4.63
N VAL A 52 -5.10 -0.56 -5.94
CA VAL A 52 -5.62 0.63 -6.63
C VAL A 52 -7.13 0.47 -6.79
N TYR A 53 -7.88 1.25 -6.00
CA TYR A 53 -9.33 1.08 -5.89
C TYR A 53 -10.05 1.28 -7.24
N ASP A 54 -11.20 0.63 -7.39
CA ASP A 54 -12.06 0.64 -8.59
C ASP A 54 -11.42 0.07 -9.88
N THR A 55 -10.14 -0.34 -9.83
CA THR A 55 -9.45 -0.91 -11.01
C THR A 55 -9.31 -2.43 -10.96
N GLY A 56 -9.48 -3.05 -9.79
CA GLY A 56 -9.19 -4.47 -9.57
C GLY A 56 -7.69 -4.80 -9.55
N TRP A 57 -6.79 -3.83 -9.74
CA TRP A 57 -5.35 -4.04 -9.76
C TRP A 57 -4.72 -3.90 -8.37
N GLU A 58 -3.78 -4.79 -8.09
CA GLU A 58 -2.97 -4.80 -6.86
C GLU A 58 -1.51 -5.09 -7.19
N LEU A 59 -0.59 -4.33 -6.60
CA LEU A 59 0.82 -4.71 -6.52
C LEU A 59 1.04 -5.46 -5.21
N ALA A 60 1.53 -6.70 -5.27
CA ALA A 60 1.71 -7.56 -4.11
C ALA A 60 3.13 -8.15 -4.04
N LYS A 61 3.65 -8.29 -2.84
CA LYS A 61 4.86 -9.05 -2.51
C LYS A 61 4.56 -9.98 -1.34
N SER A 62 5.08 -11.21 -1.39
CA SER A 62 4.97 -12.18 -0.30
C SER A 62 6.37 -12.51 0.23
N GLY A 63 6.58 -12.36 1.54
CA GLY A 63 7.87 -12.65 2.17
C GLY A 63 9.02 -11.82 1.57
N GLU A 64 10.17 -12.47 1.35
CA GLU A 64 11.33 -11.86 0.67
C GLU A 64 11.24 -11.92 -0.86
N GLY A 65 10.10 -12.30 -1.43
CA GLY A 65 9.92 -12.43 -2.87
C GLY A 65 9.95 -11.10 -3.63
N GLU A 66 9.78 -11.20 -4.95
CA GLU A 66 9.64 -10.06 -5.84
C GLU A 66 8.21 -9.50 -5.84
N TYR A 67 8.08 -8.23 -6.20
CA TYR A 67 6.78 -7.62 -6.43
C TYR A 67 6.12 -8.18 -7.69
N ARG A 68 4.82 -8.47 -7.60
CA ARG A 68 3.99 -8.98 -8.69
C ARG A 68 2.73 -8.16 -8.81
N LEU A 69 2.34 -7.89 -10.04
CA LEU A 69 1.06 -7.26 -10.34
C LEU A 69 -0.02 -8.33 -10.41
N LYS A 70 -1.13 -8.13 -9.70
CA LYS A 70 -2.33 -8.97 -9.71
C LYS A 70 -3.51 -8.14 -10.20
N HIS A 71 -4.48 -8.82 -10.82
CA HIS A 71 -5.75 -8.25 -11.22
C HIS A 71 -6.85 -9.20 -10.77
N GLU A 72 -7.62 -8.79 -9.77
CA GLU A 72 -8.86 -9.50 -9.41
C GLU A 72 -9.96 -8.93 -10.30
N ILE A 73 -10.37 -9.72 -11.30
CA ILE A 73 -11.60 -9.47 -12.02
C ILE A 73 -12.72 -9.81 -11.03
N GLY A 74 -13.37 -8.79 -10.47
CA GLY A 74 -14.60 -8.97 -9.72
C GLY A 74 -15.60 -9.74 -10.60
N LEU A 75 -16.20 -10.78 -10.02
CA LEU A 75 -17.31 -11.52 -10.61
C LEU A 75 -18.26 -10.56 -11.34
N GLU A 76 -18.41 -10.73 -12.66
CA GLU A 76 -19.44 -10.05 -13.43
C GLU A 76 -20.79 -10.30 -12.72
N GLU A 77 -21.40 -9.25 -12.16
CA GLU A 77 -22.82 -9.29 -11.84
C GLU A 77 -23.57 -9.48 -13.17
N LYS A 78 -24.19 -10.66 -13.33
CA LYS A 78 -25.11 -10.97 -14.42
C LYS A 78 -26.39 -10.16 -14.32
#